data_AF-A0A1B6DAS6-F1
#
_entry.id   AF-A0A1B6DAS6-F1
#
_cell.length_a   1.000
_cell.length_b   1.000
_cell.length_c   1.000
_cell.angle_alpha   90.00
_cell.angle_beta   90.00
_cell.angle_gamma   90.00
#
_symmetry.space_group_name_H-M   'P 1'
#
loop_
_entity.id
_entity.type
_entity.pdbx_description
1 polymer ?
#
loop_
_entity_poly.entity_id
_entity_poly.type
_entity_poly.pdbx_seq_one_letter_code
_entity_poly.pdbx_strand_id
1 'polypeptide(L)'
;MADTSSQYSLLLNDEEKLKLEDQNSRLVCDFKANKLEEDAKKYWDLFYKRNENRFFKDRHWTTREFQELLEEDVLSHNLKTLLEIGCGVGNFIFPLFEENFNMFIYACDISPRAVELVKSHPKYSEQALKQFILTNSY
;
A
#
# COMPACT_ATOMS: atom_id res chain seq x y z
N MET A 1 -32.95 -15.85 -9.53
CA MET A 1 -32.24 -14.97 -10.50
C MET A 1 -31.00 -14.48 -9.81
N ALA A 2 -29.88 -15.20 -9.97
CA ALA A 2 -28.59 -14.81 -9.41
C ALA A 2 -27.81 -14.15 -10.54
N ASP A 3 -27.54 -12.86 -10.39
CA ASP A 3 -26.72 -12.08 -11.30
C ASP A 3 -25.26 -12.49 -11.11
N THR A 4 -24.71 -13.17 -12.10
CA THR A 4 -23.33 -13.66 -12.15
C THR A 4 -22.51 -12.63 -12.90
N SER A 5 -22.29 -11.48 -12.28
CA SER A 5 -21.59 -10.35 -12.91
C SER A 5 -20.51 -9.77 -12.01
N SER A 6 -19.37 -10.47 -11.87
CA SER A 6 -18.06 -9.81 -11.70
C SER A 6 -16.90 -10.79 -11.90
N GLN A 7 -16.70 -11.21 -13.13
CA GLN A 7 -15.36 -11.48 -13.64
C GLN A 7 -15.21 -10.71 -14.95
N TYR A 8 -15.13 -9.39 -14.86
CA TYR A 8 -14.66 -8.60 -15.99
C TYR A 8 -13.16 -8.88 -16.15
N SER A 9 -12.80 -9.74 -17.09
CA SER A 9 -11.46 -9.70 -17.66
C SER A 9 -11.30 -8.35 -18.35
N LEU A 10 -10.56 -7.43 -17.73
CA LEU A 10 -10.14 -6.16 -18.32
C LEU A 10 -9.15 -6.44 -19.45
N LEU A 11 -9.66 -6.91 -20.59
CA LEU A 11 -8.86 -7.04 -21.79
C LEU A 11 -8.58 -5.64 -22.33
N LEU A 12 -7.30 -5.28 -22.38
CA LEU A 12 -6.85 -4.01 -22.95
C LEU A 12 -7.34 -3.90 -24.39
N ASN A 13 -7.93 -2.76 -24.73
CA ASN A 13 -8.22 -2.44 -26.12
C ASN A 13 -6.90 -2.11 -26.87
N ASP A 14 -6.96 -2.03 -28.20
CA ASP A 14 -5.75 -1.86 -29.00
C ASP A 14 -5.08 -0.48 -28.79
N GLU A 15 -5.84 0.55 -28.44
CA GLU A 15 -5.29 1.86 -28.08
C GLU A 15 -4.52 1.80 -26.75
N GLU A 16 -5.05 1.08 -25.75
CA GLU A 16 -4.41 0.88 -24.46
C GLU A 16 -3.13 0.05 -24.59
N LYS A 17 -3.13 -0.98 -25.46
CA LYS A 17 -1.93 -1.75 -25.78
C LYS A 17 -0.85 -0.87 -26.42
N LEU A 18 -1.21 -0.05 -27.41
CA LEU A 18 -0.25 0.87 -28.06
C LEU A 18 0.32 1.88 -27.06
N LYS A 19 -0.50 2.41 -26.15
CA LYS A 19 -0.03 3.30 -25.07
C LYS A 19 0.94 2.58 -24.12
N LEU A 20 0.68 1.31 -23.79
CA LEU A 20 1.56 0.52 -22.96
C LEU A 20 2.91 0.24 -23.66
N GLU A 21 2.88 -0.05 -24.96
CA GLU A 21 4.09 -0.23 -25.78
C GLU A 21 4.93 1.05 -25.86
N ASP A 22 4.30 2.23 -26.06
CA ASP A 22 5.00 3.52 -26.01
C ASP A 22 5.65 3.78 -24.65
N GLN A 23 4.97 3.45 -23.55
CA GLN A 23 5.55 3.56 -22.20
C GLN A 23 6.75 2.63 -22.03
N ASN A 24 6.66 1.39 -22.53
CA ASN A 24 7.74 0.41 -22.46
C ASN A 24 8.97 0.81 -23.29
N SER A 25 8.80 1.63 -24.34
CA SER A 25 9.94 2.18 -25.10
C SER A 25 10.89 3.03 -24.26
N ARG A 26 10.44 3.50 -23.09
CA ARG A 26 11.20 4.36 -22.15
C ARG A 26 11.79 3.59 -20.96
N LEU A 27 11.76 2.27 -20.99
CA LEU A 27 12.36 1.46 -19.93
C LEU A 27 13.86 1.76 -19.80
N VAL A 28 14.33 1.77 -18.56
CA VAL A 28 15.75 1.88 -18.26
C VAL A 28 16.45 0.57 -18.62
N CYS A 29 17.73 0.63 -18.98
CA CYS A 29 18.52 -0.58 -19.19
C CYS A 29 18.63 -1.41 -17.91
N ASP A 30 18.87 -2.72 -18.05
CA ASP A 30 18.98 -3.67 -16.93
C ASP A 30 19.99 -3.21 -15.88
N PHE A 31 21.14 -2.68 -16.31
CA PHE A 31 22.14 -2.13 -15.40
C PHE A 31 21.58 -1.03 -14.49
N LYS A 32 20.77 -0.12 -15.05
CA LYS A 32 20.16 0.97 -14.29
C LYS A 32 18.99 0.47 -13.45
N ALA A 33 18.20 -0.49 -13.94
CA ALA A 33 17.13 -1.13 -13.18
C ALA A 33 17.69 -1.79 -11.90
N ASN A 34 18.69 -2.68 -12.06
CA ASN A 34 19.35 -3.37 -10.95
C ASN A 34 19.92 -2.39 -9.94
N LYS A 35 20.58 -1.32 -10.40
CA LYS A 35 21.11 -0.28 -9.51
C LYS A 35 20.01 0.46 -8.74
N LEU A 36 18.86 0.72 -9.37
CA LEU A 36 17.72 1.35 -8.70
C LEU A 36 17.09 0.43 -7.65
N GLU A 37 17.06 -0.88 -7.91
CA GLU A 37 16.59 -1.89 -6.96
C GLU A 37 17.54 -2.03 -5.76
N GLU A 38 18.86 -2.13 -6.00
CA GLU A 38 19.89 -2.16 -4.96
C GLU A 38 19.84 -0.90 -4.05
N ASP A 39 19.71 0.28 -4.67
CA ASP A 39 19.65 1.56 -3.97
C ASP A 39 18.21 1.95 -3.54
N ALA A 40 17.21 1.08 -3.72
CA ALA A 40 15.80 1.43 -3.54
C ALA A 40 15.53 2.04 -2.16
N LYS A 41 16.06 1.41 -1.10
CA LYS A 41 15.95 1.91 0.28
C LYS A 41 16.42 3.36 0.40
N LYS A 42 17.57 3.69 -0.19
CA LYS A 42 18.15 5.04 -0.15
C LYS A 42 17.26 6.04 -0.89
N TYR A 43 16.77 5.68 -2.08
CA TYR A 43 15.93 6.58 -2.87
C TYR A 43 14.58 6.84 -2.20
N TRP A 44 13.95 5.80 -1.63
CA TRP A 44 12.72 5.96 -0.87
C TRP A 44 12.93 6.77 0.42
N ASP A 45 14.03 6.58 1.14
CA ASP A 45 14.35 7.41 2.31
C ASP A 45 14.54 8.90 1.94
N LEU A 46 15.24 9.18 0.84
CA LEU A 46 15.39 10.55 0.32
C LEU A 46 14.04 11.15 -0.13
N PHE A 47 13.20 10.33 -0.75
CA PHE A 47 11.87 10.74 -1.17
C PHE A 47 11.02 11.17 0.03
N TYR A 48 10.97 10.36 1.10
CA TYR A 48 10.19 10.71 2.30
C TYR A 48 10.83 11.85 3.10
N LYS A 49 12.16 11.99 3.07
CA LYS A 49 12.83 13.18 3.62
C LYS A 49 12.37 14.47 2.93
N ARG A 50 12.17 14.44 1.61
CA ARG A 50 11.78 15.62 0.83
C ARG A 50 10.29 15.92 0.93
N ASN A 51 9.45 14.89 0.89
CA ASN A 51 8.01 15.06 0.71
C ASN A 51 7.20 14.85 1.99
N GLU A 52 7.76 14.21 3.01
CA GLU A 52 7.08 13.86 4.26
C GLU A 52 5.73 13.17 3.96
N ASN A 53 4.63 13.67 4.54
CA ASN A 53 3.28 13.16 4.37
C ASN A 53 2.46 13.91 3.30
N ARG A 54 3.10 14.72 2.44
CA ARG A 54 2.38 15.66 1.55
C ARG A 54 2.21 15.16 0.11
N PHE A 55 2.81 14.02 -0.25
CA PHE A 55 2.85 13.56 -1.64
C PHE A 55 1.63 12.74 -2.03
N PHE A 56 1.34 11.68 -1.28
CA PHE A 56 0.19 10.81 -1.53
C PHE A 56 -1.01 11.31 -0.75
N LYS A 57 -2.20 11.09 -1.30
CA LYS A 57 -3.47 11.36 -0.63
C LYS A 57 -3.93 10.13 0.14
N ASP A 58 -4.71 10.37 1.18
CA ASP A 58 -5.43 9.34 1.92
C ASP A 58 -6.39 8.54 1.02
N ARG A 59 -6.36 7.21 1.16
CA ARG A 59 -7.11 6.26 0.34
C ARG A 59 -8.50 5.99 0.91
N HIS A 60 -9.37 7.01 0.91
CA HIS A 60 -10.77 6.88 1.39
C HIS A 60 -11.69 6.01 0.52
N TRP A 61 -11.20 5.49 -0.61
CA TRP A 61 -11.98 4.59 -1.48
C TRP A 61 -11.81 3.10 -1.14
N THR A 62 -10.92 2.76 -0.20
CA THR A 62 -10.58 1.37 0.13
C THR A 62 -11.80 0.51 0.46
N THR A 63 -12.75 1.02 1.24
CA THR A 63 -13.95 0.26 1.66
C THR A 63 -14.90 -0.04 0.51
N ARG A 64 -14.88 0.79 -0.54
CA ARG A 64 -15.69 0.57 -1.75
C ARG A 64 -15.12 -0.56 -2.60
N GLU A 65 -13.79 -0.62 -2.73
CA GLU A 65 -13.12 -1.63 -3.56
C GLU A 65 -12.96 -2.96 -2.83
N PHE A 66 -12.76 -2.93 -1.51
CA PHE A 66 -12.50 -4.12 -0.69
C PHE A 66 -13.61 -4.31 0.35
N GLN A 67 -14.79 -4.73 -0.11
CA GLN A 67 -15.93 -5.02 0.77
C GLN A 67 -15.61 -6.10 1.82
N GLU A 68 -14.68 -7.00 1.52
CA GLU A 68 -14.17 -8.02 2.43
C GLU A 68 -13.59 -7.43 3.73
N LEU A 69 -13.15 -6.16 3.72
CA LEU A 69 -12.72 -5.46 4.92
C LEU A 69 -13.91 -5.10 5.83
N LEU A 70 -15.08 -4.81 5.26
CA LEU A 70 -16.35 -4.50 5.93
C LEU A 70 -17.08 -5.71 6.50
N GLU A 71 -16.86 -6.89 5.94
CA GLU A 71 -17.60 -8.08 6.37
C GLU A 71 -17.22 -8.48 7.80
N GLU A 72 -18.00 -8.07 8.80
CA GLU A 72 -17.86 -8.62 10.14
C GLU A 72 -18.15 -10.12 10.06
N ASP A 73 -17.16 -10.93 10.39
CA ASP A 73 -17.41 -12.36 10.59
C ASP A 73 -18.16 -12.50 11.92
N VAL A 74 -19.48 -12.39 11.85
CA VAL A 74 -20.38 -12.44 13.01
C VAL A 74 -20.25 -13.74 13.80
N LEU A 75 -19.64 -14.77 13.19
CA LEU A 75 -19.41 -16.09 13.78
C LEU A 75 -18.01 -16.20 14.40
N SER A 76 -17.03 -15.46 13.90
CA SER A 76 -15.69 -15.40 14.44
C SER A 76 -15.54 -14.10 15.26
N HIS A 77 -15.59 -14.21 16.58
CA HIS A 77 -15.19 -13.15 17.51
C HIS A 77 -13.69 -12.77 17.38
N ASN A 78 -13.02 -13.09 16.27
CA ASN A 78 -11.61 -12.82 16.05
C ASN A 78 -11.41 -11.49 15.33
N LEU A 79 -10.38 -10.78 15.80
CA LEU A 79 -9.85 -9.58 15.19
C LEU A 79 -9.24 -9.92 13.82
N LYS A 80 -9.66 -9.21 12.76
CA LYS A 80 -9.03 -9.35 11.44
C LYS A 80 -7.58 -8.88 11.50
N THR A 81 -6.69 -9.55 10.76
CA THR A 81 -5.28 -9.14 10.65
C THR A 81 -4.95 -8.77 9.20
N LEU A 82 -4.34 -7.60 8.99
CA LEU A 82 -3.94 -7.08 7.68
C LEU A 82 -2.43 -6.86 7.64
N LEU A 83 -1.80 -7.15 6.49
CA LEU A 83 -0.39 -6.81 6.24
C LEU A 83 -0.31 -5.81 5.08
N GLU A 84 0.16 -4.60 5.36
CA GLU A 84 0.48 -3.60 4.33
C GLU A 84 2.00 -3.59 4.06
N ILE A 85 2.38 -4.03 2.85
CA ILE A 85 3.77 -3.97 2.36
C ILE A 85 3.93 -2.68 1.56
N GLY A 86 4.96 -1.89 1.88
CA GLY A 86 5.14 -0.55 1.32
C GLY A 86 4.12 0.43 1.88
N CYS A 87 3.94 0.43 3.21
CA CYS A 87 2.93 1.24 3.88
C CYS A 87 3.15 2.76 3.76
N GLY A 88 4.35 3.18 3.34
CA GLY A 88 4.73 4.58 3.26
C GLY A 88 4.47 5.28 4.59
N VAL A 89 3.76 6.41 4.52
CA VAL A 89 3.38 7.22 5.69
C VAL A 89 1.99 6.86 6.24
N GLY A 90 1.39 5.75 5.80
CA GLY A 90 0.12 5.24 6.35
C GLY A 90 -1.16 5.78 5.70
N ASN A 91 -1.10 6.33 4.48
CA ASN A 91 -2.28 6.86 3.76
C ASN A 91 -3.36 5.80 3.45
N PHE A 92 -3.08 4.51 3.64
CA PHE A 92 -4.08 3.44 3.59
C PHE A 92 -4.58 3.06 4.98
N ILE A 93 -3.66 2.91 5.93
CA ILE A 93 -3.95 2.53 7.32
C ILE A 93 -4.83 3.56 8.04
N PHE A 94 -4.47 4.84 7.99
CA PHE A 94 -5.14 5.82 8.84
C PHE A 94 -6.60 6.04 8.44
N PRO A 95 -6.98 6.10 7.15
CA PRO A 95 -8.38 6.08 6.72
C PRO A 95 -9.16 4.88 7.28
N LEU A 96 -8.58 3.69 7.33
CA LEU A 96 -9.24 2.52 7.93
C LEU A 96 -9.50 2.70 9.43
N PHE A 97 -8.61 3.38 10.15
CA PHE A 97 -8.86 3.67 11.56
C PHE A 97 -9.95 4.73 11.77
N GLU A 98 -10.19 5.63 10.81
CA GLU A 98 -11.28 6.62 10.90
C GLU A 98 -12.66 5.98 10.72
N GLU A 99 -12.73 4.92 9.93
CA GLU A 99 -13.94 4.12 9.68
C GLU A 99 -14.21 3.08 10.80
N ASN A 100 -13.46 3.14 11.92
CA ASN A 100 -13.59 2.26 13.09
C ASN A 100 -13.49 0.76 12.78
N PHE A 101 -12.65 0.36 11.83
CA PHE A 101 -12.43 -1.06 11.55
C PHE A 101 -11.78 -1.77 12.74
N ASN A 102 -12.44 -2.84 13.20
CA ASN A 102 -11.89 -3.73 14.21
C ASN A 102 -10.87 -4.70 13.60
N MET A 103 -9.64 -4.23 13.40
CA MET A 103 -8.53 -5.02 12.87
C MET A 103 -7.18 -4.66 13.49
N PHE A 104 -6.26 -5.62 13.45
CA PHE A 104 -4.85 -5.41 13.72
C PHE A 104 -4.09 -5.31 12.41
N ILE A 105 -3.22 -4.31 12.27
CA ILE A 105 -2.45 -4.10 11.05
C ILE A 105 -0.96 -4.30 11.33
N TYR A 106 -0.32 -5.09 10.49
CA TYR A 106 1.12 -5.12 10.32
C TYR A 106 1.47 -4.24 9.13
N ALA A 107 2.42 -3.34 9.30
CA ALA A 107 2.82 -2.40 8.25
C ALA A 107 4.34 -2.40 8.10
N CYS A 108 4.82 -2.44 6.88
CA CYS A 108 6.25 -2.31 6.64
C CYS A 108 6.56 -1.43 5.45
N ASP A 109 7.71 -0.76 5.54
CA ASP A 109 8.30 -0.02 4.43
C ASP A 109 9.82 -0.19 4.51
N ILE A 110 10.48 -0.18 3.37
CA ILE A 110 11.95 -0.26 3.32
C ILE A 110 12.60 1.02 3.85
N SER A 111 11.88 2.15 3.80
CA SER A 111 12.32 3.46 4.28
C SER A 111 12.12 3.59 5.78
N PRO A 112 13.20 3.75 6.58
CA PRO A 112 13.09 4.04 8.01
C PRO A 112 12.28 5.30 8.29
N ARG A 113 12.42 6.35 7.46
CA ARG A 113 11.64 7.58 7.60
C ARG A 113 10.15 7.39 7.40
N ALA A 114 9.76 6.54 6.45
CA ALA A 114 8.34 6.25 6.22
C ALA A 114 7.72 5.61 7.47
N VAL A 115 8.41 4.60 8.01
CA VAL A 115 8.01 3.94 9.26
C VAL A 115 7.97 4.92 10.43
N GLU A 116 8.94 5.81 10.55
CA GLU A 116 8.97 6.86 11.59
C GLU A 116 7.77 7.82 11.48
N LEU A 117 7.44 8.26 10.27
CA LEU A 117 6.29 9.12 10.01
C LEU A 117 4.97 8.44 10.41
N VAL A 118 4.83 7.12 10.14
CA VAL A 118 3.69 6.33 10.64
C VAL A 118 3.64 6.33 12.17
N LYS A 119 4.78 6.11 12.86
CA LYS A 119 4.82 6.13 14.35
C LYS A 119 4.42 7.48 14.92
N SER A 120 4.80 8.56 14.23
CA SER A 120 4.56 9.93 14.68
C SER A 120 3.12 10.42 14.44
N HIS A 121 2.32 9.65 13.70
CA HIS A 121 0.96 10.05 13.36
C HIS A 121 0.06 10.07 14.59
N PRO A 122 -0.83 11.07 14.77
CA PRO A 122 -1.67 11.19 15.98
C PRO A 122 -2.60 10.00 16.24
N LYS A 123 -2.99 9.27 15.19
CA LYS A 123 -3.85 8.07 15.28
C LYS A 123 -3.07 6.76 15.41
N TYR A 124 -1.75 6.83 15.55
CA TYR A 124 -0.92 5.65 15.75
C TYR A 124 -1.21 5.01 17.12
N SER A 125 -1.43 3.69 17.14
CA SER A 125 -1.62 2.92 18.37
C SER A 125 -0.98 1.54 18.23
N GLU A 126 -0.08 1.19 19.15
CA GLU A 126 0.55 -0.15 19.21
C GLU A 126 -0.45 -1.29 19.44
N GLN A 127 -1.66 -0.98 19.92
CA GLN A 127 -2.72 -1.97 20.09
C GLN A 127 -3.40 -2.36 18.78
N ALA A 128 -3.36 -1.48 17.77
CA ALA A 128 -4.03 -1.68 16.48
C ALA A 128 -3.05 -1.78 15.30
N LEU A 129 -1.79 -1.32 15.46
CA LEU A 129 -0.80 -1.22 14.40
C LEU A 129 0.60 -1.57 14.90
N LYS A 130 1.23 -2.54 14.24
CA LYS A 130 2.65 -2.83 14.39
C LYS A 130 3.39 -2.58 13.09
N GLN A 131 4.47 -1.83 13.19
CA GLN A 131 5.25 -1.28 12.10
C GLN A 131 6.71 -1.68 12.22
N PHE A 132 7.31 -2.07 11.11
CA PHE A 132 8.70 -2.50 11.05
C PHE A 132 9.35 -2.09 9.73
N ILE A 133 10.67 -1.90 9.78
CA ILE A 133 11.45 -1.61 8.59
C ILE A 133 11.65 -2.92 7.84
N LEU A 134 11.28 -2.97 6.57
CA LEU A 134 11.55 -4.12 5.73
C LEU A 134 13.03 -4.11 5.35
N THR A 135 13.77 -5.11 5.83
CA THR A 135 15.19 -5.30 5.51
C THR A 135 15.34 -6.50 4.60
N ASN A 136 16.26 -6.43 3.63
CA ASN A 136 16.66 -7.63 2.90
C ASN A 136 17.40 -8.55 3.87
N SER A 137 16.92 -9.78 3.99
CA SER A 137 17.68 -10.87 4.61
C SER A 137 18.72 -11.32 3.60
N TYR A 138 20.00 -11.18 3.95
CA TYR A 138 21.11 -11.76 3.20
C TYR A 138 21.23 -13.25 3.49
#